data_AF-A0A496T7U8-F1
#
_entry.id   AF-A0A496T7U8-F1
#
_cell.length_a   1.000
_cell.length_b   1.000
_cell.length_c   1.000
_cell.angle_alpha   90.00
_cell.angle_beta   90.00
_cell.angle_gamma   90.00
#
_symmetry.space_group_name_H-M   'P 1'
#
loop_
_entity.id
_entity.type
_entity.pdbx_description
1 polymer ?
#
loop_
_entity_poly.entity_id
_entity_poly.type
_entity_poly.pdbx_seq_one_letter_code
_entity_poly.pdbx_strand_id
1 'polypeptide(L)'
;MKFKVTFPGCCYCFSNLHRFGTLLGFLLLFLISLIVYADDQPTGRLYLNLIWHQHQPSYIDASKNQLIGPWVRAHATKDYFDMAYTLAQYPSVHATINLTPVLLHQLLEYYVLPLSDFVDTRSNTIDVKGFFATHRGKTDPWIDLALKDTRDFDPTDLDYLFNQSGKQMWNCFSVNEIILRRFPEYRALLPWGVNVGSLHGNKSRESYSLQDKIRIKFFFYLVYFDPRFLQGPITMPLSNPDGSPMVVDLSDLVWYDNAGTPDDDSDDCFYLRHDVTEKDCQRLVVEAYKVMVNIIPMHKQLILQPKT
;
A
#
# COMPACT_ATOMS: atom_id res chain seq x y z
N MET A 1 -8.53 -6.96 22.45
CA MET A 1 -7.73 -7.96 21.70
C MET A 1 -6.87 -8.72 22.70
N LYS A 2 -7.03 -10.04 22.85
CA LYS A 2 -6.17 -10.87 23.73
C LYS A 2 -5.10 -11.50 22.85
N PHE A 3 -3.86 -11.04 22.97
CA PHE A 3 -2.72 -11.73 22.36
C PHE A 3 -2.32 -12.90 23.27
N LYS A 4 -2.38 -14.12 22.75
CA LYS A 4 -1.92 -15.33 23.44
C LYS A 4 -0.58 -15.70 22.84
N VAL A 5 0.50 -15.48 23.59
CA VAL A 5 1.86 -15.92 23.22
C VAL A 5 2.16 -17.18 24.02
N THR A 6 2.39 -18.30 23.34
CA THR A 6 2.78 -19.58 23.94
C THR A 6 4.21 -19.93 23.55
N PHE A 7 5.05 -20.24 24.54
CA PHE A 7 6.39 -20.77 24.33
C PHE A 7 6.39 -22.30 24.57
N PRO A 8 7.00 -23.11 23.68
CA PRO A 8 7.09 -24.56 23.87
C PRO A 8 8.26 -24.91 24.81
N GLY A 9 7.96 -25.58 25.93
CA GLY A 9 8.96 -26.15 26.82
C GLY A 9 9.51 -27.48 26.28
N CYS A 10 10.84 -27.58 26.19
CA CYS A 10 11.58 -28.73 25.69
C CYS A 10 11.65 -29.84 26.77
N CYS A 11 11.21 -31.07 26.43
CA CYS A 11 11.34 -32.25 27.30
C CYS A 11 12.72 -32.90 27.13
N TYR A 12 13.47 -33.07 28.23
CA TYR A 12 14.61 -33.99 28.28
C TYR A 12 14.29 -35.19 29.17
N CYS A 13 14.56 -36.39 28.65
CA CYS A 13 14.42 -37.68 29.30
C CYS A 13 15.78 -38.11 29.86
N PHE A 14 15.87 -38.53 31.13
CA PHE A 14 17.06 -39.19 31.68
C PHE A 14 16.67 -40.37 32.58
N SER A 15 17.31 -41.50 32.33
CA SER A 15 17.13 -42.82 32.93
C SER A 15 18.09 -43.12 34.10
N ASN A 16 17.65 -44.00 35.00
CA ASN A 16 18.38 -44.83 35.98
C ASN A 16 18.85 -44.24 37.34
N LEU A 17 17.98 -44.41 38.33
CA LEU A 17 18.13 -45.27 39.53
C LEU A 17 19.38 -45.18 40.43
N HIS A 18 19.87 -43.99 40.77
CA HIS A 18 20.72 -43.79 41.97
C HIS A 18 20.46 -42.48 42.74
N ARG A 19 19.28 -41.90 42.58
CA ARG A 19 19.04 -40.49 42.94
C ARG A 19 17.72 -40.24 43.66
N PHE A 20 17.24 -41.09 44.56
CA PHE A 20 15.96 -40.79 45.24
C PHE A 20 16.00 -39.48 46.05
N GLY A 21 17.12 -39.17 46.73
CA GLY A 21 17.29 -37.89 47.43
C GLY A 21 17.52 -36.69 46.49
N THR A 22 18.22 -36.88 45.38
CA THR A 22 18.48 -35.82 44.39
C THR A 22 17.24 -35.52 43.55
N LEU A 23 16.47 -36.55 43.17
CA LEU A 23 15.23 -36.42 42.40
C LEU A 23 14.14 -35.71 43.21
N LEU A 24 14.05 -35.98 44.52
CA LEU A 24 13.14 -35.24 45.41
C LEU A 24 13.56 -33.77 45.55
N GLY A 25 14.86 -33.49 45.64
CA GLY A 25 15.41 -32.13 45.63
C GLY A 25 15.15 -31.38 44.32
N PHE A 26 15.32 -32.04 43.17
CA PHE A 26 15.00 -31.47 41.86
C PHE A 26 13.49 -31.28 41.66
N LEU A 27 12.66 -32.21 42.12
CA LEU A 27 11.21 -32.09 42.07
C LEU A 27 10.74 -30.94 42.96
N LEU A 28 11.33 -30.77 44.15
CA LEU A 28 11.03 -29.65 45.05
C LEU A 28 11.49 -28.32 44.45
N LEU A 29 12.69 -28.23 43.88
CA LEU A 29 13.16 -27.03 43.17
C LEU A 29 12.30 -26.73 41.93
N PHE A 30 11.86 -27.75 41.21
CA PHE A 30 10.96 -27.60 40.06
C PHE A 30 9.58 -27.14 40.49
N LEU A 31 9.01 -27.70 41.56
CA LEU A 31 7.74 -27.27 42.15
C LEU A 31 7.83 -25.85 42.73
N ILE A 32 8.92 -25.51 43.41
CA ILE A 32 9.19 -24.14 43.88
C ILE A 32 9.32 -23.19 42.68
N SER A 33 10.03 -23.58 41.62
CA SER A 33 10.13 -22.77 40.41
C SER A 33 8.77 -22.57 39.73
N LEU A 34 7.91 -23.59 39.71
CA LEU A 34 6.54 -23.51 39.19
C LEU A 34 5.66 -22.60 40.05
N ILE A 35 5.81 -22.64 41.38
CA ILE A 35 5.09 -21.78 42.30
C ILE A 35 5.55 -20.32 42.14
N VAL A 36 6.86 -20.06 42.09
CA VAL A 36 7.40 -18.71 41.86
C VAL A 36 7.00 -18.17 40.48
N TYR A 37 6.99 -19.00 39.44
CA TYR A 37 6.59 -18.60 38.08
C TYR A 37 5.07 -18.39 37.93
N ALA A 38 4.27 -19.09 38.74
CA ALA A 38 2.83 -18.91 38.80
C ALA A 38 2.41 -17.64 39.57
N ASP A 39 3.19 -17.23 40.57
CA ASP A 39 2.92 -16.04 41.39
C ASP A 39 3.46 -14.74 40.75
N ASP A 40 4.42 -14.84 39.82
CA ASP A 40 5.03 -13.71 39.10
C ASP A 40 4.41 -13.46 37.71
N GLN A 41 3.17 -13.90 37.49
CA GLN A 41 2.42 -13.44 36.31
C GLN A 41 2.00 -11.98 36.57
N PRO A 42 2.48 -10.99 35.79
CA PRO A 42 2.16 -9.60 36.04
C PRO A 42 0.64 -9.39 35.94
N THR A 43 -0.01 -9.22 37.09
CA THR A 43 -1.46 -8.96 37.22
C THR A 43 -1.80 -7.47 37.00
N GLY A 44 -0.80 -6.65 36.74
CA GLY A 44 -0.91 -5.21 36.53
C GLY A 44 -1.38 -4.83 35.11
N ARG A 45 -1.97 -3.65 34.98
CA ARG A 45 -2.29 -3.04 33.69
C ARG A 45 -1.01 -2.60 32.97
N LEU A 46 -0.72 -3.15 31.79
CA LEU A 46 0.30 -2.64 30.89
C LEU A 46 -0.23 -1.40 30.14
N TYR A 47 0.48 -0.29 30.26
CA TYR A 47 0.22 0.90 29.45
C TYR A 47 0.99 0.79 28.14
N LEU A 48 0.28 0.77 27.02
CA LEU A 48 0.84 0.68 25.68
C LEU A 48 0.66 2.02 24.96
N ASN A 49 1.75 2.56 24.40
CA ASN A 49 1.69 3.69 23.48
C ASN A 49 2.17 3.24 22.11
N LEU A 50 1.25 3.21 21.13
CA LEU A 50 1.58 2.93 19.74
C LEU A 50 1.91 4.24 19.04
N ILE A 51 3.12 4.33 18.46
CA ILE A 51 3.55 5.50 17.69
C ILE A 51 3.86 5.04 16.28
N TRP A 52 3.18 5.63 15.30
CA TRP A 52 3.44 5.43 13.88
C TRP A 52 4.10 6.67 13.29
N HIS A 53 5.27 6.47 12.72
CA HIS A 53 6.03 7.51 12.03
C HIS A 53 5.91 7.29 10.53
N GLN A 54 5.10 8.10 9.86
CA GLN A 54 4.92 8.04 8.42
C GLN A 54 5.86 9.02 7.73
N HIS A 55 6.78 8.46 6.96
CA HIS A 55 7.87 9.19 6.30
C HIS A 55 8.11 8.66 4.89
N GLN A 56 8.50 9.57 4.01
CA GLN A 56 9.19 9.27 2.75
C GLN A 56 10.42 10.16 2.66
N PRO A 57 11.54 9.67 2.13
CA PRO A 57 12.66 10.54 1.80
C PRO A 57 12.25 11.57 0.74
N SER A 58 13.10 12.58 0.54
CA SER A 58 12.89 13.50 -0.57
C SER A 58 13.17 12.79 -1.90
N TYR A 59 12.15 12.70 -2.75
CA TYR A 59 12.25 12.29 -4.15
C TYR A 59 12.29 13.49 -5.09
N ILE A 60 12.49 14.71 -4.58
CA ILE A 60 12.47 15.93 -5.40
C ILE A 60 13.77 16.03 -6.20
N ASP A 61 13.66 16.05 -7.53
CA ASP A 61 14.71 16.55 -8.42
C ASP A 61 14.52 18.06 -8.58
N ALA A 62 15.26 18.82 -7.77
CA ALA A 62 15.20 20.27 -7.77
C ALA A 62 15.57 20.89 -9.14
N SER A 63 16.36 20.20 -9.97
CA SER A 63 16.76 20.71 -11.29
C SER A 63 15.61 20.65 -12.30
N LYS A 64 14.68 19.70 -12.13
CA LYS A 64 13.52 19.50 -13.00
C LYS A 64 12.22 20.05 -12.41
N ASN A 65 12.21 20.30 -11.11
CA ASN A 65 11.01 20.56 -10.31
C ASN A 65 10.00 19.42 -10.51
N GLN A 66 10.45 18.19 -10.28
CA GLN A 66 9.73 16.95 -10.52
C GLN A 66 10.10 15.92 -9.43
N LEU A 67 9.24 14.94 -9.17
CA LEU A 67 9.62 13.78 -8.35
C LEU A 67 10.36 12.73 -9.20
N ILE A 68 11.34 12.04 -8.64
CA ILE A 68 12.07 10.96 -9.32
C ILE A 68 11.42 9.58 -9.14
N GLY A 69 10.51 9.45 -8.17
CA GLY A 69 9.89 8.18 -7.80
C GLY A 69 8.42 8.35 -7.43
N PRO A 70 7.60 7.30 -7.59
CA PRO A 70 6.16 7.36 -7.35
C PRO A 70 5.78 7.10 -5.88
N TRP A 71 6.78 6.91 -5.02
CA TRP A 71 6.60 6.30 -3.70
C TRP A 71 5.73 7.11 -2.75
N VAL A 72 5.75 8.45 -2.85
CA VAL A 72 4.85 9.31 -2.07
C VAL A 72 3.39 9.00 -2.39
N ARG A 73 3.02 8.91 -3.68
CA ARG A 73 1.66 8.55 -4.11
C ARG A 73 1.34 7.10 -3.82
N ALA A 74 2.25 6.18 -4.12
CA ALA A 74 2.06 4.75 -3.90
C ALA A 74 1.76 4.43 -2.42
N HIS A 75 2.52 5.01 -1.49
CA HIS A 75 2.25 4.85 -0.06
C HIS A 75 1.05 5.67 0.41
N ALA A 76 0.72 6.78 -0.24
CA ALA A 76 -0.48 7.55 0.06
C ALA A 76 -1.78 6.76 -0.22
N THR A 77 -1.85 6.06 -1.35
CA THR A 77 -3.01 5.23 -1.72
C THR A 77 -3.08 3.91 -0.96
N LYS A 78 -1.95 3.45 -0.42
CA LYS A 78 -1.84 2.18 0.31
C LYS A 78 -1.97 2.33 1.82
N ASP A 79 -1.14 3.17 2.43
CA ASP A 79 -0.86 3.09 3.86
C ASP A 79 -1.37 4.33 4.62
N TYR A 80 -1.12 5.53 4.12
CA TYR A 80 -1.34 6.75 4.91
C TYR A 80 -2.82 6.98 5.22
N PHE A 81 -3.69 6.86 4.23
CA PHE A 81 -5.13 6.94 4.46
C PHE A 81 -5.64 5.70 5.21
N ASP A 82 -5.25 4.50 4.78
CA ASP A 82 -5.77 3.25 5.34
C ASP A 82 -5.53 3.14 6.84
N MET A 83 -4.28 3.31 7.29
CA MET A 83 -3.95 3.13 8.70
C MET A 83 -4.79 4.04 9.61
N ALA A 84 -5.04 5.28 9.17
CA ALA A 84 -5.86 6.23 9.91
C ALA A 84 -7.35 5.85 9.84
N TYR A 85 -7.85 5.48 8.66
CA TYR A 85 -9.22 5.03 8.47
C TYR A 85 -9.53 3.77 9.31
N THR A 86 -8.62 2.81 9.33
CA THR A 86 -8.72 1.58 10.13
C THR A 86 -8.75 1.90 11.62
N LEU A 87 -7.87 2.79 12.09
CA LEU A 87 -7.87 3.20 13.50
C LEU A 87 -9.18 3.87 13.92
N ALA A 88 -9.81 4.66 13.04
CA ALA A 88 -11.09 5.31 13.31
C ALA A 88 -12.23 4.31 13.61
N GLN A 89 -12.14 3.07 13.10
CA GLN A 89 -13.10 2.00 13.39
C GLN A 89 -12.95 1.42 14.80
N TYR A 90 -11.83 1.68 15.49
CA TYR A 90 -11.52 1.16 16.81
C TYR A 90 -11.26 2.30 17.81
N PRO A 91 -12.27 3.09 18.19
CA PRO A 91 -12.09 4.30 19.01
C PRO A 91 -11.51 4.04 20.41
N SER A 92 -11.51 2.79 20.89
CA SER A 92 -10.85 2.40 22.15
C SER A 92 -9.35 2.17 22.03
N VAL A 93 -8.80 2.08 20.81
CA VAL A 93 -7.37 1.91 20.54
C VAL A 93 -6.79 3.29 20.28
N HIS A 94 -5.80 3.68 21.08
CA HIS A 94 -5.13 4.97 20.94
C HIS A 94 -3.75 4.78 20.32
N ALA A 95 -3.43 5.60 19.33
CA ALA A 95 -2.10 5.67 18.72
C ALA A 95 -1.74 7.12 18.41
N THR A 96 -0.45 7.41 18.37
CA THR A 96 0.09 8.67 17.89
C THR A 96 0.58 8.48 16.46
N ILE A 97 0.06 9.26 15.51
CA ILE A 97 0.53 9.23 14.12
C ILE A 97 1.28 10.53 13.84
N ASN A 98 2.53 10.42 13.42
CA ASN A 98 3.37 11.52 12.98
C ASN A 98 3.52 11.49 11.46
N LEU A 99 3.06 12.53 10.78
CA LEU A 99 3.29 12.76 9.35
C LEU A 99 4.48 13.73 9.20
N THR A 100 5.57 13.28 8.59
CA THR A 100 6.75 14.15 8.46
C THR A 100 6.52 15.34 7.52
N PRO A 101 7.14 16.52 7.79
CA PRO A 101 7.00 17.69 6.92
C PRO A 101 7.43 17.43 5.47
N VAL A 102 8.50 16.66 5.25
CA VAL A 102 9.00 16.30 3.90
C VAL A 102 8.01 15.41 3.13
N LEU A 103 7.29 14.53 3.83
CA LEU A 103 6.21 13.75 3.22
C LEU A 103 5.06 14.67 2.81
N LEU A 104 4.59 15.51 3.74
CA LEU A 104 3.46 16.41 3.48
C LEU A 104 3.76 17.41 2.36
N HIS A 105 4.97 17.95 2.31
CA HIS A 105 5.39 18.87 1.26
C HIS A 105 5.32 18.20 -0.13
N GLN A 106 5.87 17.00 -0.29
CA GLN A 106 5.80 16.29 -1.56
C GLN A 106 4.36 15.91 -1.94
N LEU A 107 3.56 15.45 -0.98
CA LEU A 107 2.16 15.10 -1.20
C LEU A 107 1.36 16.32 -1.71
N LEU A 108 1.52 17.47 -1.07
CA LEU A 108 0.76 18.67 -1.40
C LEU A 108 1.26 19.33 -2.68
N GLU A 109 2.56 19.62 -2.77
CA GLU A 109 3.12 20.43 -3.85
C GLU A 109 3.26 19.69 -5.18
N TYR A 110 3.37 18.35 -5.16
CA TYR A 110 3.61 17.56 -6.37
C TYR A 110 2.42 16.68 -6.78
N TYR A 111 1.36 16.63 -5.96
CA TYR A 111 0.14 15.89 -6.33
C TYR A 111 -1.11 16.69 -6.08
N VAL A 112 -1.41 17.07 -4.84
CA VAL A 112 -2.71 17.68 -4.51
C VAL A 112 -2.89 19.04 -5.20
N LEU A 113 -1.93 19.95 -5.09
CA LEU A 113 -2.04 21.27 -5.71
C LEU A 113 -1.94 21.22 -7.25
N PRO A 114 -0.99 20.48 -7.86
CA PRO A 114 -0.92 20.38 -9.32
C PRO A 114 -2.13 19.75 -10.00
N LEU A 115 -2.81 18.80 -9.32
CA LEU A 115 -3.95 18.08 -9.88
C LEU A 115 -5.29 18.77 -9.61
N SER A 116 -5.39 19.66 -8.61
CA SER A 116 -6.67 20.17 -8.11
C SER A 116 -7.53 20.84 -9.18
N ASP A 117 -6.91 21.55 -10.11
CA ASP A 117 -7.63 22.35 -11.11
C ASP A 117 -8.09 21.52 -12.31
N PHE A 118 -7.59 20.29 -12.44
CA PHE A 118 -7.84 19.44 -13.60
C PHE A 118 -8.72 18.23 -13.29
N VAL A 119 -8.83 17.85 -12.01
CA VAL A 119 -9.59 16.67 -11.58
C VAL A 119 -11.03 17.03 -11.23
N ASP A 120 -11.98 16.31 -11.83
CA ASP A 120 -13.37 16.26 -11.38
C ASP A 120 -13.61 14.96 -10.59
N THR A 121 -13.66 15.10 -9.26
CA THR A 121 -13.84 13.98 -8.34
C THR A 121 -15.22 13.34 -8.40
N ARG A 122 -16.23 14.02 -8.98
CA ARG A 122 -17.59 13.49 -9.09
C ARG A 122 -17.73 12.64 -10.35
N SER A 123 -17.18 13.11 -11.47
CA SER A 123 -17.26 12.38 -12.74
C SER A 123 -16.11 11.38 -12.95
N ASN A 124 -15.12 11.35 -12.04
CA ASN A 124 -13.91 10.53 -12.16
C ASN A 124 -13.10 10.84 -13.41
N THR A 125 -13.08 12.10 -13.83
CA THR A 125 -12.37 12.56 -15.03
C THR A 125 -11.30 13.58 -14.70
N ILE A 126 -10.37 13.75 -15.64
CA ILE A 126 -9.29 14.72 -15.54
C ILE A 126 -9.11 15.43 -16.89
N ASP A 127 -8.95 16.75 -16.88
CA ASP A 127 -8.54 17.51 -18.06
C ASP A 127 -7.04 17.28 -18.35
N VAL A 128 -6.76 16.18 -19.05
CA VAL A 128 -5.40 15.78 -19.44
C VAL A 128 -4.71 16.87 -20.27
N LYS A 129 -5.44 17.57 -21.13
CA LYS A 129 -4.86 18.59 -22.02
C LYS A 129 -4.46 19.82 -21.22
N GLY A 130 -5.34 20.30 -20.34
CA GLY A 130 -5.04 21.40 -19.42
C GLY A 130 -3.89 21.06 -18.47
N PHE A 131 -3.90 19.86 -17.91
CA PHE A 131 -2.84 19.37 -17.03
C PHE A 131 -1.49 19.40 -17.77
N PHE A 132 -1.40 18.80 -18.96
CA PHE A 132 -0.14 18.79 -19.71
C PHE A 132 0.30 20.16 -20.23
N ALA A 133 -0.60 21.12 -20.38
CA ALA A 133 -0.24 22.48 -20.77
C ALA A 133 0.52 23.23 -19.65
N THR A 134 0.39 22.79 -18.39
CA THR A 134 0.87 23.55 -17.21
C THR A 134 1.78 22.74 -16.30
N HIS A 135 1.52 21.44 -16.13
CA HIS A 135 2.14 20.57 -15.13
C HIS A 135 2.82 19.32 -15.71
N ARG A 136 2.99 19.23 -17.04
CA ARG A 136 3.77 18.14 -17.67
C ARG A 136 5.15 18.03 -17.01
N GLY A 137 5.50 16.84 -16.55
CA GLY A 137 6.77 16.57 -15.89
C GLY A 137 6.99 17.35 -14.60
N LYS A 138 5.91 17.72 -13.89
CA LYS A 138 5.97 18.43 -12.59
C LYS A 138 5.53 17.58 -11.40
N THR A 139 5.01 16.38 -11.64
CA THR A 139 4.62 15.39 -10.62
C THR A 139 5.60 14.23 -10.61
N ASP A 140 5.23 13.03 -10.14
CA ASP A 140 6.01 11.83 -10.50
C ASP A 140 5.80 11.47 -11.99
N PRO A 141 6.80 10.88 -12.70
CA PRO A 141 6.71 10.54 -14.12
C PRO A 141 5.60 9.56 -14.48
N TRP A 142 5.13 8.75 -13.53
CA TRP A 142 4.06 7.80 -13.77
C TRP A 142 2.68 8.47 -13.79
N ILE A 143 2.51 9.70 -13.27
CA ILE A 143 1.29 10.49 -13.52
C ILE A 143 1.20 10.80 -15.01
N ASP A 144 2.26 11.36 -15.60
CA ASP A 144 2.33 11.61 -17.04
C ASP A 144 2.12 10.32 -17.83
N LEU A 145 2.76 9.21 -17.43
CA LEU A 145 2.60 7.91 -18.07
C LEU A 145 1.14 7.40 -18.05
N ALA A 146 0.44 7.54 -16.94
CA ALA A 146 -0.96 7.11 -16.79
C ALA A 146 -1.92 7.99 -17.59
N LEU A 147 -1.64 9.29 -17.72
CA LEU A 147 -2.50 10.24 -18.44
C LEU A 147 -2.26 10.24 -19.96
N LYS A 148 -1.03 9.99 -20.41
CA LYS A 148 -0.63 10.01 -21.83
C LYS A 148 -1.20 8.81 -22.58
N ASP A 149 -1.72 9.04 -23.79
CA ASP A 149 -2.16 7.95 -24.69
C ASP A 149 -0.95 7.06 -25.02
N THR A 150 -1.09 5.75 -24.84
CA THR A 150 0.01 4.80 -25.00
C THR A 150 0.54 4.72 -26.43
N ARG A 151 -0.23 5.18 -27.43
CA ARG A 151 0.26 5.29 -28.83
C ARG A 151 1.33 6.36 -29.00
N ASP A 152 1.34 7.35 -28.12
CA ASP A 152 2.26 8.49 -28.18
C ASP A 152 3.51 8.27 -27.30
N PHE A 153 3.69 7.07 -26.74
CA PHE A 153 4.82 6.76 -25.87
C PHE A 153 6.15 6.91 -26.60
N ASP A 154 7.05 7.67 -26.01
CA ASP A 154 8.42 7.88 -26.47
C ASP A 154 9.40 6.96 -25.70
N PRO A 155 10.70 6.94 -26.06
CA PRO A 155 11.67 6.08 -25.36
C PRO A 155 11.76 6.31 -23.85
N THR A 156 11.48 7.53 -23.37
CA THR A 156 11.47 7.87 -21.94
C THR A 156 10.28 7.21 -21.24
N ASP A 157 9.10 7.22 -21.87
CA ASP A 157 7.92 6.52 -21.33
C ASP A 157 8.16 5.02 -21.26
N LEU A 158 8.81 4.45 -22.28
CA LEU A 158 9.16 3.03 -22.31
C LEU A 158 10.20 2.66 -21.24
N ASP A 159 11.04 3.60 -20.82
CA ASP A 159 11.94 3.43 -19.67
C ASP A 159 11.18 3.38 -18.35
N TYR A 160 10.20 4.26 -18.13
CA TYR A 160 9.34 4.19 -16.95
C TYR A 160 8.40 2.97 -16.98
N LEU A 161 8.06 2.47 -18.16
CA LEU A 161 7.26 1.26 -18.33
C LEU A 161 8.08 -0.01 -18.01
N PHE A 162 9.23 -0.22 -18.66
CA PHE A 162 9.98 -1.50 -18.62
C PHE A 162 11.50 -1.39 -18.44
N ASN A 163 12.02 -0.19 -18.18
CA ASN A 163 13.46 0.10 -18.14
C ASN A 163 14.18 -0.37 -19.41
N GLN A 164 13.73 0.12 -20.57
CA GLN A 164 14.25 -0.29 -21.88
C GLN A 164 15.74 0.03 -22.04
N SER A 165 16.22 1.15 -21.51
CA SER A 165 17.61 1.57 -21.55
C SER A 165 18.51 0.87 -20.53
N GLY A 166 17.92 0.19 -19.53
CA GLY A 166 18.64 -0.39 -18.40
C GLY A 166 19.15 0.64 -17.38
N LYS A 167 18.88 1.94 -17.57
CA LYS A 167 19.38 3.02 -16.70
C LYS A 167 18.38 3.49 -15.66
N GLN A 168 17.11 3.13 -15.81
CA GLN A 168 16.05 3.60 -14.96
C GLN A 168 16.07 2.86 -13.61
N MET A 169 16.13 3.61 -12.51
CA MET A 169 16.14 3.06 -11.16
C MET A 169 14.85 2.32 -10.82
N TRP A 170 13.71 2.86 -11.25
CA TRP A 170 12.38 2.29 -11.04
C TRP A 170 11.55 2.32 -12.31
N ASN A 171 10.76 1.29 -12.53
CA ASN A 171 9.83 1.15 -13.66
C ASN A 171 8.52 0.53 -13.16
N CYS A 172 7.57 0.25 -14.06
CA CYS A 172 6.29 -0.32 -13.65
C CYS A 172 6.44 -1.69 -12.94
N PHE A 173 7.51 -2.45 -13.17
CA PHE A 173 7.78 -3.70 -12.45
C PHE A 173 8.61 -3.54 -11.17
N SER A 174 8.86 -2.30 -10.73
CA SER A 174 9.38 -2.02 -9.39
C SER A 174 8.24 -2.18 -8.38
N VAL A 175 7.75 -3.40 -8.21
CA VAL A 175 6.66 -3.78 -7.31
C VAL A 175 7.14 -4.97 -6.49
N ASN A 176 6.65 -5.12 -5.26
CA ASN A 176 7.01 -6.26 -4.41
C ASN A 176 6.40 -7.57 -4.96
N GLU A 177 7.13 -8.69 -4.81
CA GLU A 177 6.67 -10.02 -5.21
C GLU A 177 5.30 -10.39 -4.63
N ILE A 178 5.06 -10.12 -3.35
CA ILE A 178 3.79 -10.44 -2.66
C ILE A 178 2.64 -9.72 -3.34
N ILE A 179 2.84 -8.46 -3.73
CA ILE A 179 1.83 -7.69 -4.47
C ILE A 179 1.59 -8.34 -5.85
N LEU A 180 2.66 -8.64 -6.61
CA LEU A 180 2.50 -9.26 -7.94
C LEU A 180 1.79 -10.62 -7.89
N ARG A 181 1.95 -11.40 -6.82
CA ARG A 181 1.26 -12.68 -6.65
C ARG A 181 -0.27 -12.51 -6.59
N ARG A 182 -0.75 -11.41 -6.00
CA ARG A 182 -2.18 -11.07 -5.94
C ARG A 182 -2.76 -10.57 -7.26
N PHE A 183 -1.93 -10.31 -8.29
CA PHE A 183 -2.39 -9.86 -9.61
C PHE A 183 -1.82 -10.76 -10.71
N PRO A 184 -2.39 -11.96 -10.94
CA PRO A 184 -1.82 -12.94 -11.87
C PRO A 184 -1.68 -12.43 -13.30
N GLU A 185 -2.63 -11.62 -13.77
CA GLU A 185 -2.59 -10.99 -15.09
C GLU A 185 -1.45 -9.96 -15.20
N TYR A 186 -1.14 -9.25 -14.10
CA TYR A 186 -0.01 -8.33 -14.10
C TYR A 186 1.33 -9.07 -14.08
N ARG A 187 1.42 -10.12 -13.26
CA ARG A 187 2.58 -11.01 -13.21
C ARG A 187 2.89 -11.63 -14.57
N ALA A 188 1.88 -12.01 -15.34
CA ALA A 188 2.05 -12.56 -16.69
C ALA A 188 2.67 -11.55 -17.68
N LEU A 189 2.68 -10.26 -17.35
CA LEU A 189 3.29 -9.21 -18.15
C LEU A 189 4.77 -8.97 -17.81
N LEU A 190 5.39 -9.74 -16.91
CA LEU A 190 6.80 -9.58 -16.56
C LEU A 190 7.73 -9.80 -17.79
N PRO A 191 8.60 -8.82 -18.14
CA PRO A 191 9.47 -8.92 -19.30
C PRO A 191 10.60 -9.91 -19.07
N TRP A 192 11.07 -10.52 -20.15
CA TRP A 192 12.25 -11.38 -20.11
C TRP A 192 13.44 -10.66 -19.47
N GLY A 193 14.10 -11.36 -18.54
CA GLY A 193 15.25 -10.86 -17.77
C GLY A 193 14.90 -10.00 -16.56
N VAL A 194 13.63 -9.65 -16.34
CA VAL A 194 13.18 -8.96 -15.12
C VAL A 194 12.87 -9.99 -14.05
N ASN A 195 13.49 -9.83 -12.88
CA ASN A 195 13.29 -10.69 -11.72
C ASN A 195 12.71 -9.87 -10.57
N VAL A 196 11.63 -10.38 -9.97
CA VAL A 196 11.01 -9.78 -8.78
C VAL A 196 10.91 -10.86 -7.71
N GLY A 197 11.91 -10.88 -6.83
CA GLY A 197 12.09 -11.97 -5.87
C GLY A 197 12.23 -13.32 -6.59
N SER A 198 11.32 -14.26 -6.35
CA SER A 198 11.28 -15.57 -7.02
C SER A 198 10.52 -15.59 -8.36
N LEU A 199 9.92 -14.47 -8.77
CA LEU A 199 9.19 -14.36 -10.03
C LEU A 199 10.14 -13.95 -11.16
N HIS A 200 10.07 -14.69 -12.27
CA HIS A 200 10.89 -14.47 -13.46
C HIS A 200 10.03 -14.12 -14.66
N GLY A 201 10.31 -12.99 -15.29
CA GLY A 201 9.67 -12.61 -16.54
C GLY A 201 10.19 -13.42 -17.72
N ASN A 202 9.29 -13.72 -18.65
CA ASN A 202 9.58 -14.53 -19.83
C ASN A 202 9.04 -13.91 -21.13
N LYS A 203 8.33 -12.78 -21.06
CA LYS A 203 7.73 -12.15 -22.24
C LYS A 203 8.74 -11.25 -22.96
N SER A 204 8.95 -11.47 -24.27
CA SER A 204 9.85 -10.60 -25.04
C SER A 204 9.27 -9.19 -25.16
N ARG A 205 10.11 -8.16 -24.98
CA ARG A 205 9.72 -6.75 -25.11
C ARG A 205 9.17 -6.41 -26.50
N GLU A 206 9.64 -7.07 -27.56
CA GLU A 206 9.10 -6.85 -28.92
C GLU A 206 7.68 -7.39 -29.10
N SER A 207 7.24 -8.31 -28.24
CA SER A 207 5.91 -8.95 -28.32
C SER A 207 4.80 -8.17 -27.60
N TYR A 208 5.13 -7.07 -26.91
CA TYR A 208 4.13 -6.29 -26.18
C TYR A 208 3.24 -5.53 -27.16
N SER A 209 1.97 -5.91 -27.17
CA SER A 209 0.91 -5.20 -27.87
C SER A 209 0.65 -3.83 -27.24
N LEU A 210 -0.12 -2.99 -27.94
CA LEU A 210 -0.65 -1.74 -27.36
C LEU A 210 -1.42 -2.03 -26.06
N GLN A 211 -2.24 -3.09 -26.06
CA GLN A 211 -3.06 -3.46 -24.90
C GLN A 211 -2.21 -3.93 -23.72
N ASP A 212 -1.10 -4.65 -23.97
CA ASP A 212 -0.19 -5.03 -22.89
C ASP A 212 0.38 -3.78 -22.20
N LYS A 213 0.79 -2.77 -22.97
CA LYS A 213 1.35 -1.52 -22.44
C LYS A 213 0.33 -0.73 -21.61
N ILE A 214 -0.93 -0.67 -22.07
CA ILE A 214 -2.04 -0.08 -21.30
C ILE A 214 -2.25 -0.85 -19.99
N ARG A 215 -2.28 -2.19 -20.05
CA ARG A 215 -2.40 -3.04 -18.86
C ARG A 215 -1.27 -2.81 -17.86
N ILE A 216 -0.03 -2.66 -18.31
CA ILE A 216 1.10 -2.45 -17.39
C ILE A 216 0.99 -1.14 -16.63
N LYS A 217 0.74 -0.02 -17.33
CA LYS A 217 0.63 1.26 -16.62
C LYS A 217 -0.61 1.29 -15.72
N PHE A 218 -1.71 0.66 -16.15
CA PHE A 218 -2.92 0.48 -15.35
C PHE A 218 -2.62 -0.29 -14.06
N PHE A 219 -2.03 -1.48 -14.16
CA PHE A 219 -1.73 -2.31 -13.00
C PHE A 219 -0.73 -1.63 -12.08
N PHE A 220 0.32 -0.99 -12.62
CA PHE A 220 1.27 -0.27 -11.80
C PHE A 220 0.61 0.77 -10.89
N TYR A 221 -0.48 1.41 -11.33
CA TYR A 221 -1.28 2.27 -10.48
C TYR A 221 -2.15 1.48 -9.50
N LEU A 222 -2.92 0.53 -10.03
CA LEU A 222 -3.94 -0.18 -9.26
C LEU A 222 -3.36 -0.90 -8.05
N VAL A 223 -2.21 -1.55 -8.20
CA VAL A 223 -1.64 -2.44 -7.16
C VAL A 223 -1.19 -1.73 -5.88
N TYR A 224 -1.09 -0.40 -5.90
CA TYR A 224 -0.77 0.40 -4.72
C TYR A 224 -2.01 0.96 -4.01
N PHE A 225 -3.22 0.73 -4.52
CA PHE A 225 -4.41 1.00 -3.72
C PHE A 225 -4.55 -0.04 -2.62
N ASP A 226 -4.96 0.42 -1.45
CA ASP A 226 -5.41 -0.48 -0.39
C ASP A 226 -6.51 -1.42 -0.91
N PRO A 227 -6.45 -2.75 -0.64
CA PRO A 227 -7.40 -3.72 -1.17
C PRO A 227 -8.87 -3.42 -0.89
N ARG A 228 -9.21 -2.64 0.14
CA ARG A 228 -10.61 -2.31 0.42
C ARG A 228 -11.23 -1.46 -0.67
N PHE A 229 -10.46 -0.59 -1.32
CA PHE A 229 -10.94 0.15 -2.50
C PHE A 229 -11.24 -0.78 -3.69
N LEU A 230 -10.58 -1.94 -3.76
CA LEU A 230 -10.78 -2.95 -4.81
C LEU A 230 -11.97 -3.87 -4.51
N GLN A 231 -12.48 -3.87 -3.28
CA GLN A 231 -13.55 -4.75 -2.82
C GLN A 231 -14.88 -4.02 -2.60
N GLY A 232 -14.87 -2.68 -2.54
CA GLY A 232 -16.10 -1.89 -2.51
C GLY A 232 -15.87 -0.39 -2.29
N PRO A 233 -16.97 0.38 -2.21
CA PRO A 233 -16.89 1.83 -2.08
C PRO A 233 -16.48 2.26 -0.67
N ILE A 234 -15.54 3.20 -0.60
CA ILE A 234 -15.18 3.90 0.63
C ILE A 234 -15.52 5.38 0.48
N THR A 235 -16.37 5.88 1.39
CA THR A 235 -16.70 7.32 1.45
C THR A 235 -15.57 8.09 2.10
N MET A 236 -15.10 9.13 1.42
CA MET A 236 -14.03 9.99 1.88
C MET A 236 -14.52 11.01 2.92
N PRO A 237 -13.64 11.48 3.82
CA PRO A 237 -13.95 12.56 4.76
C PRO A 237 -14.43 13.87 4.12
N LEU A 238 -13.83 14.29 3.00
CA LEU A 238 -14.25 15.45 2.23
C LEU A 238 -15.40 15.07 1.29
N SER A 239 -16.28 16.04 1.02
CA SER A 239 -17.32 15.93 -0.01
C SER A 239 -16.84 16.52 -1.34
N ASN A 240 -17.54 16.21 -2.43
CA ASN A 240 -17.36 16.90 -3.70
C ASN A 240 -17.75 18.39 -3.57
N PRO A 241 -17.35 19.25 -4.52
CA PRO A 241 -17.67 20.69 -4.48
C PRO A 241 -19.18 21.02 -4.42
N ASP A 242 -20.03 20.14 -4.95
CA ASP A 242 -21.50 20.28 -4.92
C ASP A 242 -22.13 19.75 -3.61
N GLY A 243 -21.31 19.28 -2.67
CA GLY A 243 -21.73 18.69 -1.39
C GLY A 243 -22.09 17.22 -1.45
N SER A 244 -22.05 16.57 -2.62
CA SER A 244 -22.27 15.12 -2.72
C SER A 244 -21.11 14.33 -2.09
N PRO A 245 -21.34 13.10 -1.58
CA PRO A 245 -20.27 12.27 -1.04
C PRO A 245 -19.17 12.00 -2.06
N MET A 246 -17.91 12.25 -1.69
CA MET A 246 -16.77 11.81 -2.48
C MET A 246 -16.49 10.34 -2.13
N VAL A 247 -16.49 9.47 -3.15
CA VAL A 247 -16.32 8.03 -2.98
C VAL A 247 -15.16 7.56 -3.83
N VAL A 248 -14.34 6.66 -3.28
CA VAL A 248 -13.37 5.86 -4.03
C VAL A 248 -13.90 4.43 -4.08
N ASP A 249 -14.11 3.93 -5.29
CA ASP A 249 -14.54 2.55 -5.55
C ASP A 249 -13.86 2.09 -6.83
N LEU A 250 -13.12 0.99 -6.75
CA LEU A 250 -12.41 0.34 -7.85
C LEU A 250 -12.87 -1.11 -8.04
N SER A 251 -13.91 -1.53 -7.31
CA SER A 251 -14.46 -2.89 -7.37
C SER A 251 -15.15 -3.20 -8.70
N ASP A 252 -15.41 -2.18 -9.52
CA ASP A 252 -15.89 -2.32 -10.89
C ASP A 252 -14.77 -2.60 -11.91
N LEU A 253 -13.49 -2.39 -11.54
CA LEU A 253 -12.33 -2.68 -12.40
C LEU A 253 -11.82 -4.11 -12.20
N VAL A 254 -11.97 -4.67 -10.99
CA VAL A 254 -11.47 -6.01 -10.63
C VAL A 254 -12.51 -6.82 -9.87
N TRP A 255 -12.45 -8.13 -10.02
CA TRP A 255 -13.12 -9.08 -9.13
C TRP A 255 -12.08 -9.77 -8.24
N TYR A 256 -12.51 -10.13 -7.03
CA TYR A 256 -11.68 -10.66 -5.95
C TYR A 256 -11.95 -12.16 -5.77
N ASP A 257 -10.89 -12.94 -5.74
CA ASP A 257 -10.86 -14.37 -5.45
C ASP A 257 -10.03 -14.60 -4.20
N ASN A 258 -10.60 -15.23 -3.18
CA ASN A 258 -9.88 -15.61 -1.97
C ASN A 258 -9.66 -17.11 -1.87
N ALA A 259 -9.82 -17.88 -2.97
CA ALA A 259 -9.65 -19.34 -3.01
C ALA A 259 -10.44 -20.15 -1.94
N GLY A 260 -11.43 -19.54 -1.28
CA GLY A 260 -12.16 -20.14 -0.15
C GLY A 260 -11.47 -20.02 1.21
N THR A 261 -10.43 -19.18 1.35
CA THR A 261 -9.58 -18.98 2.53
C THR A 261 -9.65 -17.52 3.03
N PRO A 262 -10.80 -17.07 3.58
CA PRO A 262 -11.05 -15.66 3.92
C PRO A 262 -10.14 -15.03 4.99
N ASP A 263 -9.37 -15.85 5.73
CA ASP A 263 -8.43 -15.39 6.77
C ASP A 263 -6.96 -15.58 6.36
N ASP A 264 -6.69 -15.88 5.08
CA ASP A 264 -5.34 -16.06 4.52
C ASP A 264 -5.15 -15.23 3.24
N ASP A 265 -4.75 -13.96 3.41
CA ASP A 265 -4.50 -13.05 2.27
C ASP A 265 -3.34 -13.52 1.34
N SER A 266 -2.65 -14.62 1.63
CA SER A 266 -1.50 -15.07 0.83
C SER A 266 -1.89 -15.72 -0.50
N ASP A 267 -3.13 -16.16 -0.66
CA ASP A 267 -3.69 -16.71 -1.91
C ASP A 267 -4.77 -15.84 -2.57
N ASP A 268 -5.13 -14.72 -1.93
CA ASP A 268 -5.95 -13.66 -2.51
C ASP A 268 -5.47 -13.20 -3.89
N CYS A 269 -6.37 -13.23 -4.87
CA CYS A 269 -6.11 -12.75 -6.22
C CYS A 269 -7.17 -11.73 -6.68
N PHE A 270 -6.71 -10.77 -7.48
CA PHE A 270 -7.54 -9.79 -8.19
C PHE A 270 -7.37 -9.97 -9.69
N TYR A 271 -8.49 -9.97 -10.39
CA TYR A 271 -8.56 -10.17 -11.84
C TYR A 271 -9.41 -9.08 -12.47
N LEU A 272 -9.04 -8.63 -13.66
CA LEU A 272 -9.75 -7.60 -14.39
C LEU A 272 -11.17 -8.05 -14.73
N ARG A 273 -12.14 -7.14 -14.59
CA ARG A 273 -13.53 -7.36 -15.04
C ARG A 273 -13.73 -7.12 -16.53
N HIS A 274 -12.85 -6.32 -17.14
CA HIS A 274 -12.89 -5.99 -18.56
C HIS A 274 -11.49 -5.62 -19.06
N ASP A 275 -11.36 -5.48 -20.38
CA ASP A 275 -10.15 -4.88 -20.96
C ASP A 275 -10.04 -3.42 -20.53
N VAL A 276 -8.92 -3.10 -19.88
CA VAL A 276 -8.64 -1.76 -19.37
C VAL A 276 -8.29 -0.82 -20.52
N THR A 277 -8.66 0.44 -20.34
CA THR A 277 -8.54 1.50 -21.33
C THR A 277 -7.68 2.67 -20.83
N GLU A 278 -7.39 3.61 -21.72
CA GLU A 278 -6.76 4.88 -21.37
C GLU A 278 -7.55 5.66 -20.32
N LYS A 279 -8.89 5.61 -20.41
CA LYS A 279 -9.78 6.26 -19.45
C LYS A 279 -9.68 5.62 -18.07
N ASP A 280 -9.51 4.31 -17.99
CA ASP A 280 -9.33 3.62 -16.71
C ASP A 280 -7.99 4.01 -16.06
N CYS A 281 -6.92 4.14 -16.86
CA CYS A 281 -5.63 4.65 -16.38
C CYS A 281 -5.77 6.09 -15.84
N GLN A 282 -6.47 6.96 -16.56
CA GLN A 282 -6.73 8.34 -16.15
C GLN A 282 -7.60 8.40 -14.89
N ARG A 283 -8.62 7.55 -14.79
CA ARG A 283 -9.46 7.42 -13.58
C ARG A 283 -8.62 7.05 -12.37
N LEU A 284 -7.66 6.14 -12.47
CA LEU A 284 -6.80 5.78 -11.33
C LEU A 284 -5.99 6.98 -10.79
N VAL A 285 -5.63 7.95 -11.64
CA VAL A 285 -5.02 9.21 -11.18
C VAL A 285 -6.01 10.04 -10.35
N VAL A 286 -7.27 10.12 -10.79
CA VAL A 286 -8.35 10.82 -10.07
C VAL A 286 -8.66 10.15 -8.74
N GLU A 287 -8.76 8.82 -8.72
CA GLU A 287 -9.03 8.05 -7.50
C GLU A 287 -7.86 8.18 -6.51
N ALA A 288 -6.60 8.19 -7.00
CA ALA A 288 -5.44 8.45 -6.16
C ALA A 288 -5.46 9.87 -5.59
N TYR A 289 -5.85 10.87 -6.40
CA TYR A 289 -6.03 12.24 -5.95
C TYR A 289 -7.04 12.35 -4.81
N LYS A 290 -8.20 11.69 -4.93
CA LYS A 290 -9.22 11.65 -3.86
C LYS A 290 -8.65 11.09 -2.56
N VAL A 291 -7.89 10.00 -2.61
CA VAL A 291 -7.25 9.45 -1.41
C VAL A 291 -6.24 10.45 -0.83
N MET A 292 -5.36 11.02 -1.67
CA MET A 292 -4.31 11.95 -1.25
C MET A 292 -4.86 13.22 -0.59
N VAL A 293 -5.89 13.85 -1.17
CA VAL A 293 -6.51 15.06 -0.59
C VAL A 293 -7.24 14.76 0.73
N ASN A 294 -7.59 13.50 0.97
CA ASN A 294 -8.28 13.04 2.19
C ASN A 294 -7.36 12.50 3.29
N ILE A 295 -6.04 12.40 3.08
CA ILE A 295 -5.10 11.95 4.12
C ILE A 295 -5.18 12.83 5.37
N ILE A 296 -4.97 14.15 5.23
CA ILE A 296 -5.01 15.06 6.38
C ILE A 296 -6.41 15.11 7.03
N PRO A 297 -7.51 15.26 6.27
CA PRO A 297 -8.86 15.16 6.81
C PRO A 297 -9.12 13.88 7.64
N MET A 298 -8.70 12.72 7.14
CA MET A 298 -8.86 11.44 7.85
C MET A 298 -8.10 11.44 9.18
N HIS A 299 -6.84 11.89 9.17
CA HIS A 299 -6.03 11.97 10.39
C HIS A 299 -6.59 12.97 11.42
N LYS A 300 -7.19 14.09 10.97
CA LYS A 300 -7.81 15.07 11.86
C LYS A 300 -8.99 14.51 12.65
N GLN A 301 -9.70 13.53 12.10
CA GLN A 301 -10.80 12.86 12.82
C GLN A 301 -10.31 12.05 14.03
N LEU A 302 -9.04 11.62 14.02
CA LEU A 302 -8.42 10.85 15.10
C LEU A 302 -7.87 11.73 16.24
N ILE A 303 -7.86 13.06 16.07
CA ILE A 303 -7.35 13.97 17.09
C ILE A 303 -8.26 13.85 18.31
N LEU A 304 -7.72 13.20 19.35
CA LEU A 304 -8.37 13.11 20.65
C LEU A 304 -8.64 14.53 21.16
N GLN A 305 -9.91 14.89 21.24
CA GLN A 305 -10.28 16.08 22.00
C GLN A 305 -10.14 15.73 23.48
N PRO A 306 -9.29 16.43 24.26
CA PRO A 306 -9.29 16.24 25.69
C PRO A 306 -10.71 16.50 26.18
N LYS A 307 -11.28 15.54 26.92
CA LYS A 307 -12.55 15.78 27.61
C LYS A 307 -12.33 16.97 28.54
N THR A 308 -13.03 18.07 28.27
CA THR A 308 -13.14 19.23 29.17
C THR A 308 -13.72 18.82 30.50
#